data_AF-A0A553FAM4-F1
#
_entry.id   AF-A0A553FAM4-F1
#
_cell.length_a   1.000
_cell.length_b   1.000
_cell.length_c   1.000
_cell.angle_alpha   90.00
_cell.angle_beta   90.00
_cell.angle_gamma   90.00
#
_symmetry.space_group_name_H-M   'P 1'
#
loop_
_entity.id
_entity.type
_entity.pdbx_description
1 polymer ?
#
loop_
_entity_poly.entity_id
_entity_poly.type
_entity_poly.pdbx_seq_one_letter_code
_entity_poly.pdbx_strand_id
1 'polypeptide(L)'
;MEFDNLTFSNEISDPNNNATSYSLALVFGTLTVDNFVTVNSFPGTIIFTGDMLLDAAGLTINDITPSTEFSFVAIVTTPTGVYTGSAPSFNTSSNTQEGGNTAVNLFRRGLNDAMDFTMTFFVPPPKKLRGTSFEEPFAAPSDGADYIRTGGPTDEGELLNIDGQRHVIHVAVGTGVDDEIGFKSEFFDNGGSGFENEEIGVTRKTEDVGAYVDGVQGFQLEDVDGLFRLTFDKVDIPDGTPRTGVRIQIFFRETSWDDDDTIRIYAEIERSGSPETIELMSANGADINAMEGRWNLADSGFFLMVLLPIL
;
A
#
# COMPACT_ATOMS: atom_id res chain seq x y z
N MET A 1 -7.78 -0.27 -10.85
CA MET A 1 -7.10 -1.01 -11.94
C MET A 1 -7.66 -2.42 -11.96
N GLU A 2 -8.47 -2.75 -12.96
CA GLU A 2 -8.97 -4.12 -13.16
C GLU A 2 -7.84 -4.91 -13.83
N PHE A 3 -7.06 -5.64 -13.03
CA PHE A 3 -5.96 -6.48 -13.50
C PHE A 3 -6.45 -7.47 -14.56
N ASP A 4 -7.62 -8.02 -14.32
CA ASP A 4 -8.40 -8.94 -15.16
C ASP A 4 -8.54 -8.45 -16.62
N ASN A 5 -8.74 -7.14 -16.80
CA ASN A 5 -8.91 -6.49 -18.11
C ASN A 5 -7.59 -6.04 -18.75
N LEU A 6 -6.45 -6.27 -18.11
CA LEU A 6 -5.15 -5.94 -18.66
C LEU A 6 -4.80 -6.91 -19.78
N THR A 7 -4.54 -6.40 -20.98
CA THR A 7 -4.11 -7.22 -22.13
C THR A 7 -2.65 -6.93 -22.43
N PHE A 8 -1.85 -8.00 -22.49
CA PHE A 8 -0.47 -7.98 -22.96
C PHE A 8 -0.44 -8.45 -24.39
N SER A 9 0.20 -7.66 -25.25
CA SER A 9 0.35 -8.00 -26.65
C SER A 9 1.72 -7.56 -27.13
N ASN A 10 2.47 -8.47 -27.76
CA ASN A 10 3.73 -8.12 -28.40
C ASN A 10 3.92 -8.94 -29.68
N GLU A 11 4.49 -8.32 -30.71
CA GLU A 11 4.84 -9.02 -31.94
C GLU A 11 6.16 -9.77 -31.76
N ILE A 12 6.20 -10.98 -32.31
CA ILE A 12 7.39 -11.80 -32.38
C ILE A 12 7.70 -12.04 -33.85
N SER A 13 8.86 -11.56 -34.26
CA SER A 13 9.46 -11.90 -35.54
C SER A 13 10.43 -13.07 -35.40
N ASP A 14 10.53 -13.89 -36.43
CA ASP A 14 11.65 -14.82 -36.63
C ASP A 14 12.53 -14.31 -37.78
N PRO A 15 13.61 -13.56 -37.48
CA PRO A 15 14.49 -13.00 -38.51
C PRO A 15 15.24 -14.06 -39.32
N ASN A 16 15.42 -15.26 -38.77
CA ASN A 16 16.20 -16.33 -39.39
C ASN A 16 15.32 -17.34 -40.14
N ASN A 17 13.99 -17.22 -40.02
CA ASN A 17 13.00 -18.07 -40.68
C ASN A 17 13.24 -19.57 -40.44
N ASN A 18 13.61 -19.91 -39.20
CA ASN A 18 13.96 -21.26 -38.76
C ASN A 18 13.28 -21.68 -37.45
N ALA A 19 12.50 -20.80 -36.81
CA ALA A 19 11.69 -21.15 -35.66
C ALA A 19 10.43 -21.92 -36.11
N THR A 20 10.21 -23.08 -35.50
CA THR A 20 8.97 -23.86 -35.67
C THR A 20 7.95 -23.52 -34.59
N SER A 21 8.41 -23.07 -33.42
CA SER A 21 7.54 -22.55 -32.37
C SER A 21 8.29 -21.61 -31.42
N TYR A 22 7.55 -20.70 -30.82
CA TYR A 22 7.95 -19.88 -29.68
C TYR A 22 6.88 -20.06 -28.60
N SER A 23 7.26 -20.49 -27.41
CA SER A 23 6.35 -20.56 -26.26
C SER A 23 6.90 -19.82 -25.05
N LEU A 24 5.99 -19.32 -24.21
CA LEU A 24 6.32 -18.81 -22.88
C LEU A 24 5.89 -19.84 -21.85
N ALA A 25 6.78 -20.20 -20.92
CA ALA A 25 6.42 -20.85 -19.69
C ALA A 25 6.20 -19.79 -18.60
N LEU A 26 5.09 -19.87 -17.88
CA LEU A 26 4.80 -18.99 -16.73
C LEU A 26 5.39 -19.63 -15.47
N VAL A 27 6.09 -18.84 -14.66
CA VAL A 27 6.64 -19.23 -13.36
C VAL A 27 6.05 -18.33 -12.28
N PHE A 28 5.44 -18.94 -11.26
CA PHE A 28 4.86 -18.26 -10.12
C PHE A 28 5.22 -19.00 -8.82
N GLY A 29 6.11 -18.44 -8.00
CA GLY A 29 6.64 -19.15 -6.83
C GLY A 29 7.32 -20.46 -7.23
N THR A 30 6.75 -21.60 -6.84
CA THR A 30 7.22 -22.95 -7.24
C THR A 30 6.42 -23.57 -8.38
N LEU A 31 5.36 -22.90 -8.85
CA LEU A 31 4.52 -23.37 -9.94
C LEU A 31 5.16 -22.99 -11.28
N THR A 32 5.22 -23.95 -12.20
CA THR A 32 5.56 -23.73 -13.60
C THR A 32 4.41 -24.20 -14.47
N VAL A 33 3.92 -23.32 -15.35
CA VAL A 33 2.94 -23.64 -16.39
C VAL A 33 3.65 -23.63 -17.73
N ASP A 34 3.95 -24.81 -18.24
CA ASP A 34 4.59 -24.98 -19.54
C ASP A 34 3.65 -24.53 -20.66
N ASN A 35 4.21 -23.88 -21.69
CA ASN A 35 3.48 -23.46 -22.89
C ASN A 35 2.26 -22.56 -22.61
N PHE A 36 2.34 -21.72 -21.57
CA PHE A 36 1.31 -20.73 -21.19
C PHE A 36 0.77 -19.95 -22.40
N VAL A 37 1.67 -19.47 -23.27
CA VAL A 37 1.31 -18.98 -24.61
C VAL A 37 2.24 -19.64 -25.62
N THR A 38 1.71 -20.02 -26.79
CA THR A 38 2.51 -20.60 -27.88
C THR A 38 2.15 -19.98 -29.22
N VAL A 39 3.18 -19.63 -29.99
CA VAL A 39 3.11 -19.11 -31.36
C VAL A 39 3.84 -20.07 -32.29
N ASN A 40 3.18 -20.51 -33.36
CA ASN A 40 3.71 -21.48 -34.32
C ASN A 40 3.88 -20.90 -35.74
N SER A 41 3.68 -19.59 -35.90
CA SER A 41 3.78 -18.89 -37.18
C SER A 41 4.41 -17.52 -36.96
N PHE A 42 5.34 -17.14 -37.85
CA PHE A 42 6.10 -15.91 -37.74
C PHE A 42 5.96 -15.05 -39.02
N PRO A 43 5.85 -13.70 -38.89
CA PRO A 43 5.66 -12.97 -37.65
C PRO A 43 4.35 -13.36 -36.97
N GLY A 44 4.37 -13.47 -35.64
CA GLY A 44 3.23 -13.85 -34.82
C GLY A 44 3.06 -12.87 -33.67
N THR A 45 1.97 -13.00 -32.92
CA THR A 45 1.70 -12.13 -31.77
C THR A 45 1.52 -12.99 -30.53
N ILE A 46 2.25 -12.67 -29.47
CA ILE A 46 1.94 -13.17 -28.14
C ILE A 46 0.88 -12.27 -27.54
N ILE A 47 -0.24 -12.87 -27.15
CA ILE A 47 -1.32 -12.18 -26.49
C ILE A 47 -1.77 -13.01 -25.28
N PHE A 48 -1.88 -12.38 -24.12
CA PHE A 48 -2.52 -12.94 -22.94
C PHE A 48 -3.10 -11.84 -22.05
N THR A 49 -4.03 -12.18 -21.16
CA THR A 49 -4.68 -11.23 -20.24
C THR A 49 -4.29 -11.46 -18.78
N GLY A 50 -4.64 -10.52 -17.90
CA GLY A 50 -4.55 -10.72 -16.46
C GLY A 50 -5.32 -11.96 -15.99
N ASP A 51 -6.54 -12.17 -16.49
CA ASP A 51 -7.34 -13.37 -16.19
C ASP A 51 -6.60 -14.67 -16.53
N MET A 52 -5.93 -14.72 -17.70
CA MET A 52 -5.14 -15.89 -18.07
C MET A 52 -4.01 -16.16 -17.07
N LEU A 53 -3.41 -15.12 -16.49
CA LEU A 53 -2.37 -15.27 -15.46
C LEU A 53 -2.95 -15.77 -14.14
N LEU A 54 -4.08 -15.22 -13.70
CA LEU A 54 -4.77 -15.65 -12.49
C LEU A 54 -5.19 -17.12 -12.60
N ASP A 55 -5.82 -17.48 -13.72
CA ASP A 55 -6.26 -18.85 -14.00
C ASP A 55 -5.08 -19.81 -14.04
N ALA A 56 -3.99 -19.44 -14.72
CA ALA A 56 -2.80 -20.29 -14.83
C ALA A 56 -2.09 -20.46 -13.47
N ALA A 57 -2.12 -19.44 -12.61
CA ALA A 57 -1.52 -19.49 -11.29
C ALA A 57 -2.45 -20.04 -10.19
N GLY A 58 -3.73 -20.28 -10.51
CA GLY A 58 -4.76 -20.70 -9.53
C GLY A 58 -5.06 -19.61 -8.50
N LEU A 59 -4.98 -18.35 -8.89
CA LEU A 59 -5.18 -17.18 -8.04
C LEU A 59 -6.50 -16.49 -8.35
N THR A 60 -6.97 -15.70 -7.39
CA THR A 60 -8.01 -14.69 -7.59
C THR A 60 -7.40 -13.30 -7.50
N ILE A 61 -8.12 -12.28 -7.92
CA ILE A 61 -7.67 -10.88 -7.81
C ILE A 61 -7.32 -10.47 -6.37
N ASN A 62 -7.95 -11.10 -5.37
CA ASN A 62 -7.70 -10.81 -3.96
C ASN A 62 -6.37 -11.39 -3.46
N ASP A 63 -5.81 -12.37 -4.18
CA ASP A 63 -4.51 -12.97 -3.86
C ASP A 63 -3.33 -12.15 -4.43
N ILE A 64 -3.63 -11.13 -5.24
CA ILE A 64 -2.64 -10.23 -5.81
C ILE A 64 -2.24 -9.18 -4.78
N THR A 65 -0.96 -9.20 -4.42
CA THR A 65 -0.32 -8.24 -3.54
C THR A 65 0.67 -7.37 -4.34
N PRO A 66 1.13 -6.23 -3.80
CA PRO A 66 2.18 -5.43 -4.45
C PRO A 66 3.52 -6.18 -4.67
N SER A 67 3.72 -7.32 -4.02
CA SER A 67 4.89 -8.20 -4.18
C SER A 67 4.64 -9.41 -5.08
N THR A 68 3.45 -9.55 -5.67
CA THR A 68 3.15 -10.68 -6.56
C THR A 68 3.94 -10.52 -7.86
N GLU A 69 4.76 -11.53 -8.18
CA GLU A 69 5.63 -11.55 -9.36
C GLU A 69 5.29 -12.74 -10.25
N PHE A 70 5.09 -12.47 -11.54
CA PHE A 70 4.97 -13.49 -12.58
C PHE A 70 6.21 -13.42 -13.47
N SER A 71 6.93 -14.54 -13.57
CA SER A 71 8.12 -14.66 -14.41
C SER A 71 7.81 -15.48 -15.67
N PHE A 72 8.43 -15.15 -16.79
CA PHE A 72 8.23 -15.86 -18.05
C PHE A 72 9.55 -16.34 -18.63
N VAL A 73 9.60 -17.61 -18.98
CA VAL A 73 10.74 -18.21 -19.66
C VAL A 73 10.36 -18.50 -21.10
N ALA A 74 11.04 -17.87 -22.06
CA ALA A 74 10.83 -18.16 -23.46
C ALA A 74 11.52 -19.47 -23.87
N ILE A 75 10.82 -20.25 -24.70
CA ILE A 75 11.32 -21.47 -25.32
C ILE A 75 11.11 -21.36 -26.83
N VAL A 76 12.20 -21.45 -27.59
CA VAL A 76 12.19 -21.43 -29.05
C VAL A 76 12.55 -22.81 -29.57
N THR A 77 11.66 -23.42 -30.34
CA THR A 77 11.95 -24.68 -31.04
C THR A 77 12.30 -24.38 -32.49
N THR A 78 13.37 -25.01 -32.97
CA THR A 78 13.81 -25.00 -34.37
C THR A 78 13.98 -26.44 -34.86
N PRO A 79 14.13 -26.70 -36.17
CA PRO A 79 14.45 -28.04 -36.67
C PRO A 79 15.77 -28.61 -36.13
N THR A 80 16.68 -27.75 -35.65
CA THR A 80 18.01 -28.12 -35.19
C THR A 80 18.14 -28.24 -33.67
N GLY A 81 17.10 -27.87 -32.91
CA GLY A 81 17.13 -27.94 -31.46
C GLY A 81 16.11 -27.03 -30.77
N VAL A 82 16.05 -27.16 -29.44
CA VAL A 82 15.22 -26.37 -28.54
C VAL A 82 16.12 -25.42 -27.76
N TYR A 83 15.75 -24.15 -27.69
CA TYR A 83 16.47 -23.10 -27.00
C TYR A 83 15.61 -22.52 -25.88
N THR A 84 16.18 -22.36 -24.69
CA THR A 84 15.47 -21.83 -23.52
C THR A 84 16.17 -20.59 -22.97
N GLY A 85 15.37 -19.60 -22.57
CA GLY A 85 15.82 -18.36 -21.97
C GLY A 85 16.31 -18.49 -20.53
N SER A 86 16.02 -19.60 -19.83
CA SER A 86 16.33 -19.76 -18.40
C SER A 86 17.78 -19.39 -18.05
N ALA A 87 18.06 -19.03 -16.81
CA ALA A 87 19.46 -18.88 -16.38
C ALA A 87 20.25 -20.21 -16.56
N PRO A 88 21.47 -20.19 -17.13
CA PRO A 88 22.33 -21.36 -17.14
C PRO A 88 22.71 -21.77 -15.71
N SER A 89 22.54 -23.05 -15.37
CA SER A 89 22.94 -23.63 -14.08
C SER A 89 23.87 -24.82 -14.30
N PHE A 90 24.98 -24.89 -13.58
CA PHE A 90 25.88 -26.04 -13.68
C PHE A 90 25.56 -27.06 -12.59
N ASN A 91 25.11 -28.25 -12.98
CA ASN A 91 24.85 -29.34 -12.05
C ASN A 91 26.15 -30.09 -11.77
N THR A 92 26.68 -29.92 -10.56
CA THR A 92 27.95 -30.50 -10.13
C THR A 92 27.87 -32.02 -9.91
N SER A 93 26.67 -32.57 -9.74
CA SER A 93 26.46 -34.02 -9.51
C SER A 93 26.41 -34.81 -10.83
N SER A 94 25.82 -34.24 -11.88
CA SER A 94 25.81 -34.82 -13.23
C SER A 94 26.96 -34.31 -14.11
N ASN A 95 27.67 -33.27 -13.69
CA ASN A 95 28.71 -32.58 -14.46
C ASN A 95 28.19 -32.08 -15.82
N THR A 96 26.92 -31.64 -15.85
CA THR A 96 26.25 -31.11 -17.04
C THR A 96 25.76 -29.68 -16.81
N GLN A 97 25.78 -28.88 -17.88
CA GLN A 97 25.09 -27.58 -17.90
C GLN A 97 23.58 -27.83 -18.09
N GLU A 98 22.78 -27.29 -17.19
CA GLU A 98 21.31 -27.30 -17.18
C GLU A 98 20.77 -25.87 -17.33
N GLY A 99 19.47 -25.71 -17.57
CA GLY A 99 18.83 -24.40 -17.76
C GLY A 99 19.13 -23.79 -19.14
N GLY A 100 19.43 -22.48 -19.16
CA GLY A 100 19.69 -21.68 -20.36
C GLY A 100 20.76 -22.22 -21.29
N ASN A 101 20.46 -22.27 -22.58
CA ASN A 101 21.41 -22.71 -23.60
C ASN A 101 21.70 -21.64 -24.67
N THR A 102 21.29 -20.39 -24.43
CA THR A 102 21.48 -19.25 -25.33
C THR A 102 22.79 -18.48 -25.07
N ALA A 103 23.41 -18.64 -23.89
CA ALA A 103 24.61 -17.91 -23.48
C ALA A 103 25.83 -18.11 -24.42
N VAL A 104 25.93 -19.26 -25.12
CA VAL A 104 27.02 -19.55 -26.06
C VAL A 104 26.76 -18.94 -27.46
N ASN A 105 25.51 -18.59 -27.76
CA ASN A 105 25.08 -18.08 -29.07
C ASN A 105 25.23 -16.55 -29.22
N LEU A 106 25.34 -15.80 -28.12
CA LEU A 106 25.67 -14.35 -28.12
C LEU A 106 26.96 -14.00 -28.88
N PHE A 107 27.84 -14.98 -29.09
CA PHE A 107 29.12 -14.81 -29.81
C PHE A 107 29.16 -15.39 -31.23
N ARG A 108 28.05 -15.95 -31.74
CA ARG A 108 27.96 -16.50 -33.10
C ARG A 108 27.22 -15.52 -34.02
N ARG A 109 27.58 -15.49 -35.32
CA ARG A 109 26.83 -14.72 -36.33
C ARG A 109 25.45 -15.35 -36.52
N GLY A 110 24.40 -14.61 -36.18
CA GLY A 110 22.99 -15.01 -36.27
C GLY A 110 22.33 -14.96 -34.88
N LEU A 111 21.31 -14.12 -34.71
CA LEU A 111 20.56 -13.95 -33.46
C LEU A 111 19.72 -15.21 -33.19
N ASN A 112 20.26 -16.21 -32.49
CA ASN A 112 19.59 -17.48 -32.18
C ASN A 112 19.24 -17.57 -30.69
N ASP A 113 18.63 -16.52 -30.14
CA ASP A 113 18.49 -16.37 -28.69
C ASP A 113 17.01 -16.35 -28.25
N ALA A 114 16.67 -17.26 -27.33
CA ALA A 114 15.52 -17.14 -26.45
C ALA A 114 15.87 -16.19 -25.29
N MET A 115 14.96 -15.30 -24.93
CA MET A 115 15.14 -14.29 -23.86
C MET A 115 14.39 -14.71 -22.60
N ASP A 116 14.96 -14.42 -21.44
CA ASP A 116 14.26 -14.42 -20.14
C ASP A 116 13.97 -12.96 -19.78
N PHE A 117 12.74 -12.67 -19.38
CA PHE A 117 12.33 -11.35 -18.93
C PHE A 117 11.36 -11.46 -17.76
N THR A 118 11.62 -10.66 -16.74
CA THR A 118 10.75 -10.52 -15.57
C THR A 118 9.75 -9.40 -15.81
N MET A 119 8.47 -9.66 -15.58
CA MET A 119 7.44 -8.62 -15.50
C MET A 119 7.07 -8.40 -14.04
N THR A 120 7.61 -7.33 -13.44
CA THR A 120 7.23 -6.91 -12.09
C THR A 120 6.01 -6.01 -12.17
N PHE A 121 4.95 -6.41 -11.47
CA PHE A 121 3.77 -5.57 -11.30
C PHE A 121 4.00 -4.62 -10.13
N PHE A 122 4.12 -3.33 -10.42
CA PHE A 122 3.99 -2.31 -9.40
C PHE A 122 2.53 -1.88 -9.37
N VAL A 123 1.81 -2.23 -8.30
CA VAL A 123 0.62 -1.47 -7.94
C VAL A 123 1.15 -0.16 -7.37
N PRO A 124 1.06 0.98 -8.08
CA PRO A 124 1.50 2.23 -7.50
C PRO A 124 0.74 2.45 -6.19
N PRO A 125 1.38 3.05 -5.17
CA PRO A 125 0.67 3.40 -3.95
C PRO A 125 -0.61 4.17 -4.34
N PRO A 126 -1.73 3.95 -3.63
CA PRO A 126 -2.98 4.62 -3.97
C PRO A 126 -2.73 6.11 -4.09
N LYS A 127 -3.28 6.72 -5.14
CA LYS A 127 -3.15 8.16 -5.32
C LYS A 127 -3.81 8.84 -4.12
N LYS A 128 -3.04 9.65 -3.37
CA LYS A 128 -3.58 10.56 -2.35
C LYS A 128 -4.61 11.46 -3.02
N LEU A 129 -5.82 11.46 -2.49
CA LEU A 129 -6.86 12.41 -2.89
C LEU A 129 -6.81 13.64 -1.99
N ARG A 130 -6.79 13.39 -0.68
CA ARG A 130 -6.62 14.34 0.41
C ARG A 130 -5.96 13.62 1.59
N GLY A 131 -5.36 14.35 2.50
CA GLY A 131 -4.78 13.81 3.73
C GLY A 131 -3.95 14.84 4.46
N THR A 132 -3.55 14.54 5.69
CA THR A 132 -2.65 15.36 6.51
C THR A 132 -1.55 14.46 7.07
N SER A 133 -0.33 14.99 7.10
CA SER A 133 0.81 14.49 7.90
C SER A 133 1.14 15.49 9.01
N PHE A 134 0.24 16.44 9.25
CA PHE A 134 0.34 17.52 10.24
C PHE A 134 1.46 18.50 9.96
N GLU A 135 1.85 18.74 8.71
CA GLU A 135 2.94 19.63 8.31
C GLU A 135 2.55 21.11 8.20
N GLU A 136 1.26 21.42 8.02
CA GLU A 136 0.77 22.80 7.98
C GLU A 136 0.48 23.43 9.36
N PRO A 137 -0.11 22.70 10.33
CA PRO A 137 -0.36 23.25 11.65
C PRO A 137 0.94 23.62 12.37
N PHE A 138 0.85 24.54 13.33
CA PHE A 138 2.01 24.94 14.12
C PHE A 138 2.36 23.85 15.14
N ALA A 139 3.58 23.33 15.01
CA ALA A 139 4.26 22.59 16.07
C ALA A 139 4.91 23.59 17.04
N ALA A 140 4.81 23.33 18.34
CA ALA A 140 5.45 24.20 19.34
C ALA A 140 6.98 24.31 19.10
N PRO A 141 7.62 25.42 19.49
CA PRO A 141 9.03 25.68 19.17
C PRO A 141 10.02 24.76 19.89
N SER A 142 9.60 24.15 21.00
CA SER A 142 10.41 23.24 21.79
C SER A 142 9.78 21.86 21.81
N ASP A 143 10.58 20.84 21.55
CA ASP A 143 10.14 19.44 21.41
C ASP A 143 9.44 18.88 22.66
N GLY A 144 9.63 19.49 23.84
CA GLY A 144 8.97 19.10 25.10
C GLY A 144 7.96 20.11 25.65
N ALA A 145 7.36 20.97 24.82
CA ALA A 145 6.31 21.87 25.30
C ALA A 145 4.96 21.15 25.39
N ASP A 146 4.27 21.21 26.51
CA ASP A 146 2.94 20.62 26.65
C ASP A 146 1.85 21.51 26.02
N TYR A 147 0.69 20.92 25.77
CA TYR A 147 -0.55 21.67 25.57
C TYR A 147 -1.18 21.95 26.93
N ILE A 148 -1.14 23.22 27.36
CA ILE A 148 -1.71 23.70 28.61
C ILE A 148 -3.11 24.22 28.32
N ARG A 149 -4.13 23.45 28.71
CA ARG A 149 -5.53 23.81 28.42
C ARG A 149 -5.98 25.06 29.20
N THR A 150 -6.95 25.80 28.67
CA THR A 150 -7.49 27.01 29.33
C THR A 150 -8.58 26.74 30.37
N GLY A 151 -9.19 25.54 30.33
CA GLY A 151 -10.25 25.12 31.25
C GLY A 151 -9.74 24.30 32.43
N GLY A 152 -10.65 23.83 33.28
CA GLY A 152 -10.36 22.84 34.30
C GLY A 152 -10.01 21.47 33.70
N PRO A 153 -9.33 20.60 34.47
CA PRO A 153 -8.80 19.34 33.94
C PRO A 153 -9.85 18.38 33.42
N THR A 154 -11.07 18.45 33.97
CA THR A 154 -12.22 17.61 33.58
C THR A 154 -13.22 18.34 32.69
N ASP A 155 -12.92 19.56 32.21
CA ASP A 155 -13.85 20.28 31.33
C ASP A 155 -13.99 19.52 30.00
N GLU A 156 -15.19 19.15 29.61
CA GLU A 156 -15.43 18.43 28.36
C GLU A 156 -15.55 19.38 27.15
N GLY A 157 -15.22 18.85 25.96
CA GLY A 157 -15.48 19.51 24.68
C GLY A 157 -14.24 19.70 23.81
N GLU A 158 -14.39 20.59 22.83
CA GLU A 158 -13.36 20.92 21.85
C GLU A 158 -12.17 21.63 22.52
N LEU A 159 -10.96 21.16 22.22
CA LEU A 159 -9.71 21.81 22.62
C LEU A 159 -9.37 22.92 21.64
N LEU A 160 -8.88 24.06 22.11
CA LEU A 160 -8.63 25.23 21.27
C LEU A 160 -7.14 25.47 21.06
N ASN A 161 -6.75 25.95 19.89
CA ASN A 161 -5.37 26.41 19.67
C ASN A 161 -5.07 27.61 20.58
N ILE A 162 -3.93 27.55 21.27
CA ILE A 162 -3.44 28.62 22.14
C ILE A 162 -2.13 29.16 21.53
N ASP A 163 -1.99 30.48 21.50
CA ASP A 163 -0.83 31.13 20.90
C ASP A 163 0.49 30.62 21.51
N GLY A 164 1.42 30.22 20.64
CA GLY A 164 2.71 29.65 21.02
C GLY A 164 2.70 28.20 21.51
N GLN A 165 1.55 27.52 21.57
CA GLN A 165 1.44 26.11 21.93
C GLN A 165 1.21 25.21 20.72
N ARG A 166 1.35 23.89 20.90
CA ARG A 166 1.06 22.88 19.87
C ARG A 166 -0.38 23.04 19.37
N HIS A 167 -0.57 23.02 18.05
CA HIS A 167 -1.93 23.02 17.49
C HIS A 167 -2.65 21.71 17.80
N VAL A 168 -3.89 21.84 18.25
CA VAL A 168 -4.85 20.76 18.51
C VAL A 168 -6.05 20.82 17.56
N ILE A 169 -6.14 21.89 16.77
CA ILE A 169 -7.08 22.06 15.65
C ILE A 169 -6.29 22.53 14.42
N HIS A 170 -6.71 22.09 13.24
CA HIS A 170 -6.30 22.68 11.97
C HIS A 170 -7.50 22.97 11.09
N VAL A 171 -7.47 24.12 10.43
CA VAL A 171 -8.41 24.46 9.36
C VAL A 171 -7.64 24.38 8.06
N ALA A 172 -8.09 23.53 7.14
CA ALA A 172 -7.45 23.35 5.84
C ALA A 172 -7.26 24.70 5.13
N VAL A 173 -6.05 24.96 4.64
CA VAL A 173 -5.74 26.19 3.89
C VAL A 173 -6.19 26.14 2.43
N GLY A 174 -6.64 24.97 1.97
CA GLY A 174 -7.15 24.74 0.63
C GLY A 174 -7.78 23.35 0.44
N THR A 175 -8.03 22.98 -0.81
CA THR A 175 -8.67 21.70 -1.18
C THR A 175 -7.84 20.87 -2.15
N GLY A 176 -6.59 21.29 -2.42
CA GLY A 176 -5.64 20.57 -3.24
C GLY A 176 -5.17 19.27 -2.60
N VAL A 177 -4.46 18.47 -3.38
CA VAL A 177 -3.86 17.20 -2.90
C VAL A 177 -2.72 17.43 -1.90
N ASP A 178 -2.06 18.58 -2.02
CA ASP A 178 -0.95 19.01 -1.17
C ASP A 178 -1.42 19.85 0.03
N ASP A 179 -2.66 20.39 -0.02
CA ASP A 179 -3.26 21.09 1.12
C ASP A 179 -3.74 20.06 2.15
N GLU A 180 -3.33 20.22 3.40
CA GLU A 180 -3.71 19.29 4.46
C GLU A 180 -5.19 19.41 4.84
N ILE A 181 -5.82 18.29 5.15
CA ILE A 181 -7.19 18.28 5.67
C ILE A 181 -7.21 18.86 7.10
N GLY A 182 -8.29 19.54 7.44
CA GLY A 182 -8.49 20.01 8.79
C GLY A 182 -8.78 18.86 9.74
N PHE A 183 -8.58 19.15 11.02
CA PHE A 183 -8.92 18.25 12.12
C PHE A 183 -9.27 19.04 13.36
N LYS A 184 -9.98 18.40 14.28
CA LYS A 184 -10.27 18.92 15.60
C LYS A 184 -10.09 17.85 16.68
N SER A 185 -9.72 18.31 17.87
CA SER A 185 -9.56 17.47 19.05
C SER A 185 -10.62 17.78 20.09
N GLU A 186 -11.19 16.74 20.69
CA GLU A 186 -12.19 16.83 21.75
C GLU A 186 -11.79 15.93 22.92
N PHE A 187 -12.05 16.41 24.14
CA PHE A 187 -11.88 15.65 25.38
C PHE A 187 -13.25 15.35 26.01
N PHE A 188 -13.39 14.15 26.58
CA PHE A 188 -14.56 13.74 27.35
C PHE A 188 -14.11 13.11 28.67
N ASP A 189 -14.79 13.49 29.75
CA ASP A 189 -14.52 12.98 31.08
C ASP A 189 -15.12 11.57 31.23
N ASN A 190 -14.37 10.66 31.86
CA ASN A 190 -14.84 9.32 32.23
C ASN A 190 -14.92 9.12 33.75
N GLY A 191 -14.76 10.19 34.54
CA GLY A 191 -14.67 10.16 36.00
C GLY A 191 -13.23 10.08 36.54
N GLY A 192 -12.23 10.21 35.66
CA GLY A 192 -10.81 10.33 36.00
C GLY A 192 -10.39 11.73 36.45
N SER A 193 -9.08 11.96 36.51
CA SER A 193 -8.52 13.29 36.82
C SER A 193 -8.69 14.28 35.67
N GLY A 194 -8.81 13.79 34.43
CA GLY A 194 -8.54 14.58 33.24
C GLY A 194 -7.09 15.06 33.19
N PHE A 195 -6.83 16.13 32.44
CA PHE A 195 -5.46 16.62 32.21
C PHE A 195 -5.39 18.15 32.34
N GLU A 196 -4.27 18.71 32.82
CA GLU A 196 -4.02 20.17 32.82
C GLU A 196 -2.98 20.57 31.75
N ASN A 197 -1.95 19.73 31.54
CA ASN A 197 -0.84 20.02 30.63
C ASN A 197 -0.17 18.75 30.11
N GLU A 198 -0.63 18.20 28.99
CA GLU A 198 -0.08 16.95 28.44
C GLU A 198 0.55 17.16 27.06
N GLU A 199 1.37 16.20 26.60
CA GLU A 199 1.98 16.23 25.25
C GLU A 199 0.95 15.93 24.14
N ILE A 200 -0.04 16.81 24.00
CA ILE A 200 -1.12 16.71 23.03
C ILE A 200 -0.92 17.72 21.90
N GLY A 201 -1.14 17.29 20.67
CA GLY A 201 -1.13 18.17 19.50
C GLY A 201 0.08 17.99 18.59
N VAL A 202 0.22 18.91 17.65
CA VAL A 202 1.25 18.84 16.61
C VAL A 202 2.64 19.12 17.19
N THR A 203 3.59 18.25 16.87
CA THR A 203 4.95 18.26 17.42
C THR A 203 5.99 17.81 16.40
N ARG A 204 7.25 18.19 16.64
CA ARG A 204 8.44 17.73 15.89
C ARG A 204 9.28 16.72 16.65
N LYS A 205 8.81 16.30 17.82
CA LYS A 205 9.51 15.39 18.73
C LYS A 205 9.66 14.01 18.10
N THR A 206 10.90 13.60 17.84
CA THR A 206 11.20 12.30 17.20
C THR A 206 11.74 11.23 18.14
N GLU A 207 11.78 11.47 19.46
CA GLU A 207 12.44 10.55 20.39
C GLU A 207 11.83 9.14 20.41
N ASP A 208 10.51 9.05 20.27
CA ASP A 208 9.79 7.78 20.25
C ASP A 208 9.73 7.15 18.85
N VAL A 209 9.51 7.98 17.83
CA VAL A 209 9.23 7.52 16.45
C VAL A 209 10.49 7.36 15.60
N GLY A 210 11.61 7.95 16.01
CA GLY A 210 12.85 8.08 15.23
C GLY A 210 12.71 9.07 14.05
N ALA A 211 11.69 8.89 13.22
CA ALA A 211 11.28 9.78 12.14
C ALA A 211 9.78 9.64 11.84
N TYR A 212 9.16 10.72 11.38
CA TYR A 212 7.79 10.70 10.86
C TYR A 212 7.72 10.02 9.49
N VAL A 213 6.57 9.43 9.17
CA VAL A 213 6.38 8.71 7.90
C VAL A 213 6.35 9.67 6.70
N ASP A 214 5.93 10.91 6.94
CA ASP A 214 5.95 12.00 5.99
C ASP A 214 6.34 13.29 6.73
N GLY A 215 7.11 14.14 6.07
CA GLY A 215 7.53 15.43 6.63
C GLY A 215 8.45 15.37 7.87
N VAL A 216 8.28 16.33 8.77
CA VAL A 216 9.14 16.53 9.96
C VAL A 216 8.35 16.70 11.27
N GLN A 217 7.02 16.63 11.21
CA GLN A 217 6.13 16.74 12.36
C GLN A 217 4.99 15.69 12.28
N GLY A 218 4.24 15.61 13.37
CA GLY A 218 3.07 14.73 13.48
C GLY A 218 2.20 15.12 14.67
N PHE A 219 1.10 14.42 14.88
CA PHE A 219 0.23 14.60 16.04
C PHE A 219 0.61 13.63 17.15
N GLN A 220 0.88 14.15 18.34
CA GLN A 220 1.14 13.36 19.55
C GLN A 220 -0.07 13.41 20.48
N LEU A 221 -0.33 12.28 21.13
CA LEU A 221 -1.33 12.14 22.18
C LEU A 221 -0.70 11.35 23.33
N GLU A 222 -0.62 11.99 24.49
CA GLU A 222 -0.32 11.33 25.76
C GLU A 222 -1.63 10.89 26.44
N ASP A 223 -1.53 10.06 27.48
CA ASP A 223 -2.67 9.69 28.30
C ASP A 223 -3.34 10.94 28.90
N VAL A 224 -4.67 10.98 28.87
CA VAL A 224 -5.47 12.14 29.27
C VAL A 224 -6.38 11.87 30.47
N ASP A 225 -6.25 10.71 31.13
CA ASP A 225 -7.13 10.28 32.22
C ASP A 225 -8.63 10.44 31.84
N GLY A 226 -8.97 10.08 30.59
CA GLY A 226 -10.26 10.38 29.98
C GLY A 226 -10.38 9.80 28.57
N LEU A 227 -11.31 10.32 27.76
CA LEU A 227 -11.41 9.97 26.34
C LEU A 227 -10.98 11.14 25.47
N PHE A 228 -10.08 10.86 24.54
CA PHE A 228 -9.68 11.78 23.49
C PHE A 228 -10.31 11.39 22.14
N ARG A 229 -10.77 12.37 21.38
CA ARG A 229 -11.24 12.18 20.00
C ARG A 229 -10.55 13.14 19.06
N LEU A 230 -9.86 12.61 18.06
CA LEU A 230 -9.41 13.34 16.89
C LEU A 230 -10.37 13.10 15.73
N THR A 231 -10.96 14.16 15.20
CA THR A 231 -11.87 14.09 14.04
C THR A 231 -11.27 14.86 12.88
N PHE A 232 -11.13 14.21 11.72
CA PHE A 232 -10.69 14.85 10.49
C PHE A 232 -11.88 15.38 9.68
N ASP A 233 -11.65 16.42 8.90
CA ASP A 233 -12.67 17.01 8.02
C ASP A 233 -13.19 16.00 6.99
N LYS A 234 -14.47 16.18 6.60
CA LYS A 234 -15.07 15.42 5.50
C LYS A 234 -14.27 15.65 4.21
N VAL A 235 -13.94 14.56 3.54
CA VAL A 235 -13.35 14.57 2.20
C VAL A 235 -14.39 14.16 1.18
N ASP A 236 -14.74 15.07 0.28
CA ASP A 236 -15.57 14.74 -0.87
C ASP A 236 -14.74 14.01 -1.92
N ILE A 237 -15.26 12.87 -2.37
CA ILE A 237 -14.62 12.05 -3.41
C ILE A 237 -15.05 12.56 -4.78
N PRO A 238 -14.11 12.98 -5.66
CA PRO A 238 -14.47 13.43 -7.00
C PRO A 238 -15.12 12.31 -7.82
N ASP A 239 -16.09 12.69 -8.64
CA ASP A 239 -16.71 11.81 -9.63
C ASP A 239 -15.65 11.12 -10.51
N GLY A 240 -15.91 9.86 -10.88
CA GLY A 240 -14.98 9.06 -11.67
C GLY A 240 -13.78 8.52 -10.88
N THR A 241 -13.85 8.51 -9.55
CA THR A 241 -12.86 7.85 -8.67
C THR A 241 -13.43 6.53 -8.12
N PRO A 242 -13.44 5.43 -8.89
CA PRO A 242 -14.20 4.22 -8.56
C PRO A 242 -13.60 3.38 -7.42
N ARG A 243 -12.38 3.71 -6.96
CA ARG A 243 -11.67 2.98 -5.91
C ARG A 243 -11.03 3.99 -4.96
N THR A 244 -11.60 4.11 -3.77
CA THR A 244 -11.11 4.99 -2.70
C THR A 244 -11.04 4.23 -1.40
N GLY A 245 -10.23 4.70 -0.46
CA GLY A 245 -10.08 4.09 0.85
C GLY A 245 -9.56 5.12 1.83
N VAL A 246 -9.56 4.76 3.11
CA VAL A 246 -8.99 5.55 4.19
C VAL A 246 -7.83 4.77 4.80
N ARG A 247 -6.74 5.48 5.06
CA ARG A 247 -5.54 4.95 5.71
C ARG A 247 -5.08 5.91 6.78
N ILE A 248 -4.72 5.36 7.93
CA ILE A 248 -4.15 6.10 9.05
C ILE A 248 -2.93 5.33 9.52
N GLN A 249 -1.80 6.02 9.65
CA GLN A 249 -0.61 5.48 10.28
C GLN A 249 -0.49 6.01 11.70
N ILE A 250 -0.19 5.12 12.63
CA ILE A 250 -0.10 5.42 14.05
C ILE A 250 1.07 4.70 14.67
N PHE A 251 1.76 5.35 15.60
CA PHE A 251 2.85 4.77 16.38
C PHE A 251 2.41 4.70 17.84
N PHE A 252 2.54 3.52 18.45
CA PHE A 252 2.32 3.35 19.88
C PHE A 252 3.67 3.32 20.60
N ARG A 253 3.85 4.23 21.57
CA ARG A 253 5.04 4.29 22.41
C ARG A 253 5.12 3.02 23.28
N GLU A 254 6.33 2.55 23.54
CA GLU A 254 6.61 1.44 24.46
C GLU A 254 6.49 1.93 25.91
N THR A 255 5.31 1.79 26.51
CA THR A 255 5.04 2.29 27.88
C THR A 255 4.39 1.28 28.80
N SER A 256 4.10 0.05 28.32
CA SER A 256 3.29 -0.94 29.04
C SER A 256 1.85 -0.46 29.27
N TRP A 257 1.04 -0.52 28.22
CA TRP A 257 -0.37 -0.14 28.23
C TRP A 257 -1.20 -1.05 29.15
N ASP A 258 -2.14 -0.47 29.88
CA ASP A 258 -3.05 -1.19 30.77
C ASP A 258 -4.16 -1.88 29.95
N ASP A 259 -4.67 -3.02 30.40
CA ASP A 259 -5.68 -3.80 29.66
C ASP A 259 -6.97 -3.00 29.35
N ASP A 260 -7.28 -2.00 30.17
CA ASP A 260 -8.43 -1.11 30.02
C ASP A 260 -8.18 0.04 29.01
N ASP A 261 -6.93 0.24 28.56
CA ASP A 261 -6.62 1.18 27.50
C ASP A 261 -7.24 0.72 26.20
N THR A 262 -7.82 1.65 25.45
CA THR A 262 -8.44 1.33 24.17
C THR A 262 -8.16 2.38 23.12
N ILE A 263 -7.99 1.90 21.88
CA ILE A 263 -8.02 2.75 20.70
C ILE A 263 -9.03 2.23 19.70
N ARG A 264 -9.83 3.15 19.17
CA ARG A 264 -10.79 2.88 18.10
C ARG A 264 -10.59 3.86 16.98
N ILE A 265 -10.30 3.33 15.80
CA ILE A 265 -10.16 4.09 14.56
C ILE A 265 -11.26 3.61 13.63
N TYR A 266 -12.11 4.53 13.18
CA TYR A 266 -13.17 4.24 12.24
C TYR A 266 -13.28 5.36 11.20
N ALA A 267 -13.79 5.01 10.03
CA ALA A 267 -14.17 5.95 8.99
C ALA A 267 -15.69 5.99 8.89
N GLU A 268 -16.26 7.19 8.96
CA GLU A 268 -17.63 7.44 8.56
C GLU A 268 -17.64 7.78 7.08
N ILE A 269 -18.31 6.95 6.28
CA ILE A 269 -18.42 7.14 4.83
C ILE A 269 -19.88 7.29 4.42
N GLU A 270 -20.10 7.91 3.29
CA GLU A 270 -21.42 8.05 2.69
C GLU A 270 -21.39 7.44 1.28
N ARG A 271 -22.20 6.41 1.04
CA ARG A 271 -22.32 5.75 -0.27
C ARG A 271 -23.76 5.84 -0.74
N SER A 272 -23.98 6.43 -1.92
CA SER A 272 -25.32 6.60 -2.50
C SER A 272 -26.33 7.25 -1.54
N GLY A 273 -25.88 8.21 -0.72
CA GLY A 273 -26.71 8.90 0.26
C GLY A 273 -27.01 8.11 1.54
N SER A 274 -26.35 6.97 1.77
CA SER A 274 -26.46 6.20 3.01
C SER A 274 -25.15 6.29 3.81
N PRO A 275 -25.21 6.73 5.09
CA PRO A 275 -24.05 6.73 5.96
C PRO A 275 -23.71 5.31 6.41
N GLU A 276 -22.43 5.05 6.58
CA GLU A 276 -21.86 3.79 7.02
C GLU A 276 -20.62 4.06 7.86
N THR A 277 -20.41 3.26 8.91
CA THR A 277 -19.21 3.29 9.74
C THR A 277 -18.37 2.05 9.46
N ILE A 278 -17.11 2.26 9.14
CA ILE A 278 -16.14 1.20 8.88
C ILE A 278 -15.09 1.25 9.98
N GLU A 279 -15.00 0.19 10.78
CA GLU A 279 -13.94 0.04 11.78
C GLU A 279 -12.63 -0.32 11.07
N LEU A 280 -11.60 0.52 11.26
CA LEU A 280 -10.27 0.34 10.68
C LEU A 280 -9.32 -0.32 11.67
N MET A 281 -9.49 -0.04 12.96
CA MET A 281 -8.74 -0.62 14.06
C MET A 281 -9.57 -0.56 15.34
N SER A 282 -9.57 -1.64 16.10
CA SER A 282 -10.07 -1.68 17.47
C SER A 282 -9.09 -2.54 18.27
N ALA A 283 -8.44 -1.95 19.26
CA ALA A 283 -7.41 -2.62 20.05
C ALA A 283 -7.56 -2.21 21.53
N ASN A 284 -7.39 -3.20 22.42
CA ASN A 284 -7.23 -2.97 23.86
C ASN A 284 -5.72 -2.86 24.22
N GLY A 285 -5.40 -2.60 25.49
CA GLY A 285 -4.01 -2.44 25.93
C GLY A 285 -3.10 -3.63 25.59
N ALA A 286 -3.59 -4.86 25.74
CA ALA A 286 -2.83 -6.05 25.37
C ALA A 286 -2.51 -6.10 23.87
N ASP A 287 -3.47 -5.72 23.01
CA ASP A 287 -3.26 -5.60 21.56
C ASP A 287 -2.27 -4.48 21.25
N ILE A 288 -2.37 -3.34 21.91
CA ILE A 288 -1.46 -2.18 21.74
C ILE A 288 -0.03 -2.56 22.13
N ASN A 289 0.16 -3.26 23.27
CA ASN A 289 1.46 -3.80 23.70
C ASN A 289 2.08 -4.76 22.66
N ALA A 290 1.27 -5.45 21.85
CA ALA A 290 1.80 -6.28 20.77
C ALA A 290 2.23 -5.46 19.54
N MET A 291 1.80 -4.21 19.44
CA MET A 291 1.98 -3.27 18.31
C MET A 291 2.93 -2.11 18.59
N GLU A 292 3.40 -1.93 19.82
CA GLU A 292 4.31 -0.86 20.23
C GLU A 292 5.68 -0.90 19.52
N GLY A 293 6.38 0.24 19.58
CA GLY A 293 7.74 0.40 19.05
C GLY A 293 7.82 0.45 17.52
N ARG A 294 6.67 0.52 16.82
CA ARG A 294 6.61 0.58 15.36
C ARG A 294 5.40 1.36 14.84
N TRP A 295 5.52 1.83 13.60
CA TRP A 295 4.40 2.36 12.84
C TRP A 295 3.44 1.23 12.45
N ASN A 296 2.17 1.41 12.79
CA ASN A 296 1.07 0.53 12.44
C ASN A 296 0.17 1.23 11.41
N LEU A 297 -0.52 0.43 10.59
CA LEU A 297 -1.40 0.92 9.54
C LEU A 297 -2.83 0.43 9.81
N ALA A 298 -3.75 1.37 10.00
CA ALA A 298 -5.18 1.13 9.91
C ALA A 298 -5.63 1.46 8.48
N ASP A 299 -6.09 0.46 7.73
CA ASP A 299 -6.45 0.57 6.30
C ASP A 299 -7.82 -0.04 6.05
N SER A 300 -8.71 0.69 5.37
CA SER A 300 -10.00 0.16 4.93
C SER A 300 -9.89 -0.80 3.74
N GLY A 301 -8.73 -0.83 3.08
CA GLY A 301 -8.63 -1.28 1.69
C GLY A 301 -9.37 -0.33 0.75
N PHE A 302 -9.62 -0.77 -0.48
CA PHE A 302 -10.45 -0.01 -1.41
C PHE A 302 -11.93 -0.32 -1.20
N PHE A 303 -12.73 0.73 -1.00
CA PHE A 303 -14.17 0.68 -1.20
C PHE A 303 -14.43 0.42 -2.68
N LEU A 304 -15.01 -0.74 -2.98
CA LEU A 304 -15.59 -1.00 -4.29
C LEU A 304 -16.91 -0.23 -4.36
N MET A 305 -17.00 0.70 -5.29
CA MET A 305 -18.29 1.27 -5.67
C MET A 305 -19.05 0.16 -6.39
N VAL A 306 -20.16 -0.32 -5.83
CA VAL A 306 -21.06 -1.24 -6.55
C VAL A 306 -21.61 -0.45 -7.73
N LEU A 307 -21.01 -0.63 -8.91
CA LEU A 307 -21.65 -0.26 -10.16
C LEU A 307 -22.97 -1.04 -10.20
N LEU A 308 -24.08 -0.34 -9.97
CA LEU A 308 -25.40 -0.87 -10.29
C LEU A 308 -25.35 -1.40 -11.73
N PRO A 309 -25.89 -2.61 -12.01
CA PRO A 309 -25.95 -3.10 -13.36
C PRO A 309 -26.77 -2.10 -14.17
N ILE A 310 -26.13 -1.52 -15.19
CA ILE A 310 -26.83 -0.79 -16.23
C ILE A 310 -27.77 -1.83 -16.87
N LEU A 311 -29.08 -1.66 -16.65
CA LEU A 311 -30.14 -2.39 -17.35
C LEU A 311 -30.11 -2.10 -18.85
#